data_AF-A0A452YD40-F1
#
_entry.id   AF-A0A452YD40-F1
#
_cell.length_a   1.000
_cell.length_b   1.000
_cell.length_c   1.000
_cell.angle_alpha   90.00
_cell.angle_beta   90.00
_cell.angle_gamma   90.00
#
_symmetry.space_group_name_H-M   'P 1'
#
loop_
_entity.id
_entity.type
_entity.pdbx_description
1 polymer ?
#
loop_
_entity_poly.entity_id
_entity_poly.type
_entity_poly.pdbx_seq_one_letter_code
_entity_poly.pdbx_strand_id
1 'polypeptide(L)' 'FRQVAKDGLPLPTDRTLCPLCCQKRNNPSVLSVSGFVFCYSCIFKSVSQHKRCPVTLMPATVEQIRRLFHDL' A
#
# COMPACT_ATOMS: atom_id res chain seq x y z
N PHE A 1 7.84 -7.94 -10.15
CA PHE A 1 8.43 -7.22 -8.99
C PHE A 1 7.55 -7.17 -7.74
N ARG A 2 6.47 -7.96 -7.59
CA ARG A 2 5.72 -8.03 -6.31
C ARG A 2 6.32 -9.12 -5.43
N GLN A 3 7.31 -8.78 -4.61
CA GLN A 3 7.89 -9.69 -3.61
C GLN A 3 7.51 -9.19 -2.22
N VAL A 4 6.91 -10.05 -1.41
CA VAL A 4 6.61 -9.77 0.01
C VAL A 4 7.89 -10.05 0.81
N ALA A 5 8.30 -9.11 1.66
CA ALA A 5 9.44 -9.33 2.54
C ALA A 5 9.07 -10.32 3.64
N LYS A 6 10.03 -11.09 4.15
CA LYS A 6 9.81 -12.07 5.23
C LYS A 6 9.18 -11.42 6.47
N ASP A 7 9.59 -10.19 6.79
CA ASP A 7 9.06 -9.38 7.91
C ASP A 7 8.10 -8.28 7.43
N GLY A 8 7.64 -8.39 6.18
CA GLY A 8 6.64 -7.52 5.61
C GLY A 8 5.23 -7.85 6.11
N LEU A 9 4.34 -6.88 5.98
CA LEU A 9 2.95 -7.05 6.35
C LEU A 9 2.29 -8.14 5.46
N PRO A 10 1.58 -9.12 6.05
CA PRO A 10 0.94 -10.19 5.29
C PRO A 10 -0.19 -9.64 4.42
N LEU A 11 -0.35 -10.23 3.23
CA LEU A 11 -1.43 -9.85 2.33
C LEU A 11 -2.73 -10.57 2.73
N PRO A 12 -3.89 -9.87 2.72
CA PRO A 12 -5.17 -10.50 2.95
C PRO A 12 -5.51 -11.45 1.79
N THR A 13 -6.25 -12.53 2.10
CA THR A 13 -6.75 -13.48 1.11
C THR A 13 -7.64 -12.80 0.07
N ASP A 14 -8.49 -11.86 0.52
CA ASP A 14 -9.29 -11.01 -0.35
C ASP A 14 -8.46 -9.82 -0.86
N ARG A 15 -8.21 -9.83 -2.18
CA ARG A 15 -7.41 -8.82 -2.88
C ARG A 15 -8.09 -7.46 -2.98
N THR A 16 -9.36 -7.32 -2.58
CA THR A 16 -10.08 -6.04 -2.53
C THR A 16 -9.86 -5.29 -1.21
N LEU A 17 -9.32 -5.99 -0.20
CA LEU A 17 -9.03 -5.41 1.11
C LEU A 17 -7.70 -4.66 1.14
N CYS A 18 -7.63 -3.66 2.00
CA CYS A 18 -6.40 -2.95 2.32
C CYS A 18 -5.56 -3.79 3.29
N PRO A 19 -4.28 -4.08 2.97
CA PRO A 19 -3.42 -4.85 3.88
C PRO A 19 -3.21 -4.18 5.25
N LEU A 20 -3.29 -2.85 5.35
CA LEU A 20 -3.03 -2.12 6.60
C LEU A 20 -4.21 -2.09 7.57
N CYS A 21 -5.45 -2.01 7.07
CA CYS A 21 -6.63 -1.93 7.93
C CYS A 21 -7.58 -3.12 7.79
N CYS A 22 -7.29 -4.06 6.88
CA CYS A 22 -8.11 -5.22 6.57
C CYS A 22 -9.57 -4.91 6.20
N GLN A 23 -9.87 -3.67 5.79
CA GLN A 23 -11.18 -3.23 5.32
C GLN A 23 -11.17 -3.06 3.79
N LYS A 24 -12.37 -2.98 3.19
CA LYS A 24 -12.52 -2.63 1.77
C LYS A 24 -11.80 -1.31 1.49
N ARG A 25 -11.03 -1.26 0.40
CA ARG A 25 -10.21 -0.08 0.08
C ARG A 25 -11.08 1.16 -0.12
N ASN A 26 -10.88 2.15 0.73
CA ASN A 26 -11.42 3.49 0.56
C ASN A 26 -10.35 4.39 -0.06
N ASN A 27 -10.68 5.10 -1.14
CA ASN A 27 -9.72 5.88 -1.95
C ASN A 27 -8.46 5.06 -2.29
N PRO A 28 -8.60 4.00 -3.12
CA PRO A 28 -7.51 3.08 -3.41
C PRO A 28 -6.32 3.84 -4.00
N SER A 29 -5.13 3.55 -3.48
CA SER A 29 -3.88 4.18 -3.89
C SER A 29 -2.80 3.14 -4.03
N VAL A 30 -2.06 3.19 -5.13
CA VAL A 30 -0.91 2.33 -5.37
C VAL A 30 0.36 2.99 -4.83
N LEU A 31 1.22 2.20 -4.21
CA LEU A 31 2.58 2.62 -3.89
C LEU A 31 3.51 2.20 -5.04
N SER A 32 3.94 3.16 -5.86
CA SER A 32 4.62 2.89 -7.15
C SER A 32 5.89 2.05 -7.04
N VAL A 33 6.63 2.14 -5.92
CA VAL A 33 7.86 1.34 -5.71
C VAL A 33 7.63 -0.16 -5.58
N SER A 34 6.40 -0.59 -5.28
CA SER A 34 6.07 -2.00 -5.02
C SER A 34 4.85 -2.50 -5.79
N GLY A 35 4.01 -1.59 -6.30
CA GLY A 35 2.79 -1.91 -7.03
C GLY A 35 1.68 -2.50 -6.15
N PHE A 36 1.77 -2.38 -4.82
CA PHE A 36 0.69 -2.76 -3.89
C PHE A 36 -0.31 -1.62 -3.70
N VAL A 37 -1.58 -1.99 -3.52
CA VAL A 37 -2.69 -1.05 -3.38
C VAL A 37 -3.21 -1.05 -1.95
N PHE A 38 -3.37 0.14 -1.40
CA PHE A 38 -3.82 0.40 -0.04
C PHE A 38 -4.91 1.48 -0.04
N CYS A 39 -5.55 1.72 1.11
CA CYS A 39 -6.28 2.99 1.30
C CYS A 39 -5.29 4.15 1.33
N TYR A 40 -5.64 5.29 0.71
CA TYR A 40 -4.78 6.49 0.71
C TYR A 40 -4.34 6.89 2.12
N SER A 41 -5.29 7.02 3.07
CA SER A 41 -5.01 7.43 4.44
C SER A 41 -4.08 6.46 5.17
N CYS A 42 -4.28 5.15 4.98
CA CYS A 42 -3.45 4.12 5.60
C CYS A 42 -2.01 4.18 5.10
N ILE A 43 -1.80 4.17 3.78
CA ILE A 43 -0.45 4.14 3.24
C ILE A 43 0.28 5.46 3.44
N PHE A 44 -0.43 6.60 3.36
CA PHE A 44 0.13 7.91 3.66
C PHE A 44 0.66 7.97 5.09
N LYS A 45 -0.10 7.50 6.09
CA LYS A 45 0.35 7.42 7.49
C LYS A 45 1.56 6.50 7.63
N SER A 46 1.49 5.30 7.06
CA SER A 46 2.57 4.30 7.16
C SER A 46 3.89 4.81 6.56
N VAL A 47 3.85 5.34 5.34
CA VAL A 47 5.04 5.83 4.62
C VAL A 47 5.57 7.13 5.24
N SER A 48 4.69 8.02 5.70
CA SER A 48 5.12 9.23 6.40
C SER A 48 5.95 8.92 7.66
N GLN A 49 5.55 7.89 8.41
CA GLN A 49 6.20 7.48 9.66
C GLN A 49 7.45 6.61 9.44
N HIS A 50 7.38 5.62 8.55
CA HIS A 50 8.42 4.59 8.43
C HIS A 50 9.30 4.73 7.19
N LYS A 51 8.95 5.61 6.24
CA LYS A 51 9.68 5.86 4.99
C LYS A 51 9.98 4.59 4.16
N ARG A 52 9.07 3.61 4.24
CA ARG A 52 9.18 2.31 3.56
C ARG A 52 7.81 1.72 3.23
N CYS A 53 7.78 0.83 2.25
CA CYS A 53 6.60 0.01 1.95
C CYS A 53 6.35 -0.98 3.10
N PRO A 54 5.12 -1.08 3.64
CA PRO A 54 4.82 -2.01 4.74
C PRO A 54 4.92 -3.48 4.32
N VAL A 55 4.72 -3.81 3.03
CA VAL A 55 4.69 -5.20 2.52
C VAL A 55 6.07 -5.67 2.08
N THR A 56 6.85 -4.80 1.44
CA THR A 56 8.16 -5.17 0.85
C THR A 56 9.34 -4.65 1.66
N LEU A 57 9.10 -3.75 2.61
CA LEU A 57 10.12 -3.01 3.37
C LEU A 57 11.07 -2.16 2.50
N MET A 58 10.81 -2.06 1.19
CA MET A 58 11.58 -1.21 0.29
C MET A 58 11.42 0.26 0.67
N PRO A 59 12.48 1.08 0.58
CA PRO A 59 12.40 2.52 0.79
C PRO A 59 11.30 3.14 -0.05
N ALA A 60 10.48 3.98 0.60
CA ALA A 60 9.34 4.61 -0.05
C ALA A 60 9.07 6.00 0.53
N THR A 61 8.60 6.91 -0.31
CA THR A 61 8.23 8.27 0.06
C THR A 61 6.78 8.57 -0.32
N VAL A 62 6.22 9.64 0.23
CA VAL A 62 4.80 9.98 0.03
C VAL A 62 4.49 10.39 -1.41
N GLU A 63 5.49 10.92 -2.12
CA GLU A 63 5.43 11.32 -3.54
C GLU A 63 5.22 10.12 -4.47
N GLN A 64 5.53 8.91 -3.99
CA GLN A 64 5.37 7.65 -4.72
C GLN A 64 3.99 7.02 -4.49
N ILE A 65 3.12 7.67 -3.72
CA ILE A 65 1.71 7.26 -3.54
C ILE A 65 0.89 7.86 -4.67
N ARG A 66 0.29 7.00 -5.50
CA ARG A 66 -0.59 7.41 -6.61
C ARG A 66 -2.02 6.96 -6.32
N ARG A 67 -2.94 7.92 -6.21
CA ARG A 67 -4.38 7.61 -6.09
C ARG A 67 -4.86 7.00 -7.39
N LEU A 68 -5.64 5.93 -7.28
CA LEU A 68 -6.29 5.30 -8.42
C LEU A 68 -7.68 5.91 -8.54
N PHE A 69 -7.94 6.52 -9.70
CA PHE A 69 -9.26 6.96 -10.10
C PHE A 69 -9.82 5.90 -11.06
N HIS A 70 -11.10 5.58 -10.93
CA HIS A 70 -11.79 4.85 -11.98
C HIS A 70 -12.44 5.91 -12.86
N ASP A 71 -11.98 6.03 -14.10
CA ASP A 71 -12.72 6.74 -15.12
C ASP A 71 -13.96 5.89 -15.47
N LEU A 72 -15.13 6.50 -15.39
CA LEU A 72 -16.43 5.91 -15.74
C LEU A 72 -16.59 5.82 -17.26
#